data_AF-A0A1X2HNB7-F1
#
_entry.id   AF-A0A1X2HNB7-F1
#
_cell.length_a   1.000
_cell.length_b   1.000
_cell.length_c   1.000
_cell.angle_alpha   90.00
_cell.angle_beta   90.00
_cell.angle_gamma   90.00
#
_symmetry.space_group_name_H-M   'P 1'
#
loop_
_entity.id
_entity.type
_entity.pdbx_description
1 polymer ?
#
loop_
_entity_poly.entity_id
_entity_poly.type
_entity_poly.pdbx_seq_one_letter_code
_entity_poly.pdbx_strand_id
1 'polypeptide(L)'
;MRPKAAGISDAEESILERQFDGSPFAKQRLDDESNNRVPRQPTKLDIFDFDSTLFLSPLLSPCMWHPKFIGAMTTENYFGPGWWRDLRSLQLGQLDQLQKSGWQGFWNEDVVERARRSLADENTLTVVLTGRRYHPFHKVIPSMLKAKDLGFDMVCLRPDPELADLVTKNYADDRILYNVQPSVFSTTMDFKTSFMEHMFRKVPSLTSVEMWDDRLPHVEKFRKYFAGHRLHSRINYVPAVRPRYNPAWERSTVDAILGEHNEHLKALRVPAHISLVPVKNASVVQLDQDAVDRLADTFGPLYNKQAQFENARKSEWRWKYGERPVLFGDRVILHQRPLPPDQLPFGYDTPVDVRVVFVTDKQTDAGLVLFVELRRQGSDAFDRRLYRLPLYFRPSDNRFFQTRFEANKRKLPRDMQITVQGKVGYSTLLTSESRSIPVKRHHPDDDNDRDY
;
A
#
# COMPACT_ATOMS: atom_id res chain seq x y z
N MET A 1 22.41 14.53 36.42
CA MET A 1 20.96 14.32 36.22
C MET A 1 20.64 14.44 34.73
N ARG A 2 20.16 13.37 34.09
CA ARG A 2 19.68 13.43 32.69
C ARG A 2 18.33 14.15 32.68
N PRO A 3 18.00 14.99 31.67
CA PRO A 3 16.66 15.53 31.54
C PRO A 3 15.67 14.36 31.35
N LYS A 4 14.50 14.41 32.00
CA LYS A 4 13.37 13.53 31.66
C LYS A 4 13.11 13.66 30.16
N ALA A 5 13.32 12.59 29.39
CA ALA A 5 12.74 12.48 28.05
C ALA A 5 11.24 12.73 28.20
N ALA A 6 10.61 13.40 27.23
CA ALA A 6 9.15 13.59 27.20
C ALA A 6 8.51 12.19 27.33
N GLY A 7 8.00 11.91 28.52
CA GLY A 7 8.08 10.56 29.09
C GLY A 7 7.02 9.63 28.53
N ILE A 8 7.46 8.44 28.13
CA ILE A 8 6.62 7.25 28.03
C ILE A 8 5.75 7.19 29.28
N SER A 9 4.43 7.20 29.12
CA SER A 9 3.48 7.07 30.22
C SER A 9 3.56 5.69 30.88
N ASP A 10 3.11 5.56 32.12
CA ASP A 10 3.11 4.26 32.82
C ASP A 10 2.35 3.18 32.04
N ALA A 11 1.29 3.56 31.32
CA ALA A 11 0.52 2.65 30.48
C ALA A 11 1.32 2.19 29.26
N GLU A 12 1.98 3.11 28.56
CA GLU A 12 2.86 2.79 27.43
C GLU A 12 4.05 1.94 27.89
N GLU A 13 4.67 2.27 29.03
CA GLU A 13 5.79 1.52 29.60
C GLU A 13 5.38 0.10 29.99
N SER A 14 4.25 -0.06 30.67
CA SER A 14 3.71 -1.37 31.05
C SER A 14 3.49 -2.29 29.85
N ILE A 15 3.05 -1.73 28.71
CA ILE A 15 2.82 -2.49 27.48
C ILE A 15 4.14 -2.86 26.80
N LEU A 16 5.09 -1.93 26.70
CA LEU A 16 6.42 -2.19 26.15
C LEU A 16 7.16 -3.24 26.99
N GLU A 17 7.01 -3.19 28.31
CA GLU A 17 7.54 -4.18 29.24
C GLU A 17 6.98 -5.58 28.96
N ARG A 18 5.64 -5.73 28.86
CA ARG A 18 5.02 -7.01 28.49
C ARG A 18 5.52 -7.55 27.14
N GLN A 19 5.69 -6.65 26.16
CA GLN A 19 6.21 -7.03 24.85
C GLN A 19 7.67 -7.48 24.91
N PHE A 20 8.49 -6.84 25.75
CA PHE A 20 9.86 -7.25 26.02
C PHE A 20 9.91 -8.61 26.71
N ASP A 21 9.22 -8.78 27.84
CA ASP A 21 9.23 -10.02 28.62
C ASP A 21 8.67 -11.21 27.83
N GLY A 22 7.70 -10.96 26.93
CA GLY A 22 7.13 -11.97 26.06
C GLY A 22 8.05 -12.42 24.91
N SER A 23 9.13 -11.69 24.64
CA SER A 23 10.01 -11.92 23.50
C SER A 23 10.92 -13.16 23.66
N PRO A 24 11.32 -13.81 22.55
CA PRO A 24 12.36 -14.83 22.57
C PRO A 24 13.63 -14.42 23.33
N PHE A 25 14.12 -13.19 23.14
CA PHE A 25 15.33 -12.70 23.80
C PHE A 25 15.20 -12.63 25.33
N ALA A 26 14.11 -12.04 25.85
CA ALA A 26 13.92 -11.94 27.30
C ALA A 26 13.76 -13.33 27.94
N LYS A 27 13.04 -14.24 27.28
CA LYS A 27 12.87 -15.62 27.74
C LYS A 27 14.19 -16.37 27.79
N GLN A 28 14.98 -16.31 26.72
CA GLN A 28 16.30 -16.94 26.68
C GLN A 28 17.23 -16.36 27.74
N ARG A 29 17.18 -15.03 27.96
CA ARG A 29 17.95 -14.39 29.02
C ARG A 29 17.59 -14.93 30.41
N LEU A 30 16.30 -15.05 30.72
CA LEU A 30 15.82 -15.64 31.97
C LEU A 30 16.22 -17.12 32.11
N ASP A 31 16.15 -17.88 31.01
CA ASP A 31 16.59 -19.28 30.97
C ASP A 31 18.11 -19.39 31.23
N ASP A 32 18.92 -18.51 30.66
CA ASP A 32 20.36 -18.47 30.91
C ASP A 32 20.66 -18.12 32.37
N GLU A 33 20.01 -17.10 32.92
CA GLU A 33 20.15 -16.69 34.32
C GLU A 33 19.77 -17.84 35.29
N SER A 34 18.65 -18.51 35.04
CA SER A 34 18.19 -19.64 35.87
C SER A 34 19.10 -20.87 35.80
N ASN A 35 19.80 -21.05 34.68
CA ASN A 35 20.76 -22.13 34.47
C ASN A 35 22.22 -21.71 34.72
N ASN A 36 22.44 -20.55 35.38
CA ASN A 36 23.76 -20.02 35.74
C ASN A 36 24.70 -19.83 34.53
N ARG A 37 24.13 -19.55 33.35
CA ARG A 37 24.83 -19.17 32.12
C ARG A 37 24.91 -17.65 32.02
N VAL A 38 25.95 -17.14 31.38
CA VAL A 38 26.09 -15.70 31.14
C VAL A 38 25.11 -15.28 30.05
N PRO A 39 24.13 -14.42 30.34
CA PRO A 39 23.15 -14.04 29.33
C PRO A 39 23.76 -13.14 28.27
N ARG A 40 23.31 -13.29 27.02
CA ARG A 40 23.76 -12.47 25.87
C ARG A 40 23.64 -10.97 26.17
N GLN A 41 24.71 -10.22 25.92
CA GLN A 41 24.79 -8.76 26.06
C GLN A 41 25.04 -8.10 24.69
N PRO A 42 24.03 -8.01 23.81
CA PRO A 42 24.22 -7.46 22.48
C PRO A 42 24.62 -5.98 22.56
N THR A 43 25.47 -5.55 21.63
CA THR A 43 25.97 -4.17 21.55
C THR A 43 25.36 -3.39 20.38
N LYS A 44 24.69 -4.08 19.46
CA LYS A 44 24.01 -3.50 18.29
C LYS A 44 22.52 -3.85 18.32
N LEU A 45 21.67 -2.90 17.92
CA LEU A 45 20.24 -3.09 17.71
C LEU A 45 19.90 -2.92 16.23
N ASP A 46 19.45 -3.99 15.57
CA ASP A 46 19.03 -3.95 14.17
C ASP A 46 17.50 -4.03 14.08
N ILE A 47 16.89 -2.97 13.52
CA ILE A 47 15.43 -2.80 13.45
C ILE A 47 14.96 -2.81 12.00
N PHE A 48 14.07 -3.75 11.68
CA PHE A 48 13.47 -3.89 10.37
C PHE A 48 11.98 -3.54 10.43
N ASP A 49 11.56 -2.53 9.68
CA ASP A 49 10.13 -2.35 9.42
C ASP A 49 9.58 -3.52 8.58
N PHE A 50 8.27 -3.76 8.67
CA PHE A 50 7.62 -4.88 7.99
C PHE A 50 7.06 -4.50 6.62
N ASP A 51 6.01 -3.67 6.58
CA ASP A 51 5.27 -3.35 5.36
C ASP A 51 6.13 -2.55 4.39
N SER A 52 6.23 -3.00 3.14
CA SER A 52 7.06 -2.43 2.06
C SER A 52 8.57 -2.40 2.34
N THR A 53 9.02 -2.91 3.49
CA THR A 53 10.43 -2.98 3.89
C THR A 53 10.94 -4.42 3.82
N LEU A 54 10.58 -5.27 4.79
CA LEU A 54 10.86 -6.72 4.75
C LEU A 54 9.88 -7.45 3.81
N PHE A 55 8.60 -7.08 3.89
CA PHE A 55 7.51 -7.75 3.20
C PHE A 55 6.87 -6.80 2.18
N LEU A 56 6.58 -7.28 0.97
CA LEU A 56 5.94 -6.54 -0.10
C LEU A 56 4.42 -6.49 0.12
N SER A 57 4.01 -5.83 1.20
CA SER A 57 2.60 -5.68 1.54
C SER A 57 1.81 -5.04 0.40
N PRO A 58 0.68 -5.63 -0.03
CA PRO A 58 -0.11 -5.04 -1.08
C PRO A 58 -0.73 -3.69 -0.66
N LEU A 59 -0.91 -2.85 -1.67
CA LEU A 59 -1.53 -1.54 -1.56
C LEU A 59 -2.61 -1.41 -2.63
N LEU A 60 -3.65 -0.65 -2.31
CA LEU A 60 -4.67 -0.32 -3.29
C LEU A 60 -4.07 0.43 -4.49
N SER A 61 -4.47 0.03 -5.68
CA SER A 61 -4.03 0.49 -6.97
C SER A 61 -4.75 1.79 -7.37
N PRO A 62 -4.01 2.86 -7.70
CA PRO A 62 -4.59 4.09 -8.20
C PRO A 62 -5.07 3.98 -9.65
N CYS A 63 -4.93 2.81 -10.30
CA CYS A 63 -5.54 2.53 -11.60
C CYS A 63 -6.99 2.04 -11.51
N MET A 64 -7.41 1.55 -10.35
CA MET A 64 -8.74 1.00 -10.13
C MET A 64 -9.58 1.88 -9.21
N TRP A 65 -8.95 2.43 -8.16
CA TRP A 65 -9.65 3.16 -7.10
C TRP A 65 -9.39 4.65 -7.14
N HIS A 66 -10.47 5.41 -6.98
CA HIS A 66 -10.38 6.86 -6.83
C HIS A 66 -9.61 7.22 -5.54
N PRO A 67 -8.74 8.27 -5.54
CA PRO A 67 -7.93 8.63 -4.38
C PRO A 67 -8.71 8.80 -3.06
N LYS A 68 -9.92 9.36 -3.11
CA LYS A 68 -10.78 9.50 -1.91
C LYS A 68 -11.21 8.15 -1.36
N PHE A 69 -11.50 7.18 -2.23
CA PHE A 69 -11.88 5.83 -1.84
C PHE A 69 -10.70 5.05 -1.26
N ILE A 70 -9.50 5.18 -1.84
CA ILE A 70 -8.27 4.66 -1.21
C ILE A 70 -8.12 5.22 0.21
N GLY A 71 -8.29 6.53 0.38
CA GLY A 71 -8.29 7.18 1.69
C GLY A 71 -9.28 6.51 2.65
N ALA A 72 -10.55 6.43 2.26
CA ALA A 72 -11.61 5.81 3.04
C ALA A 72 -11.31 4.35 3.44
N MET A 73 -10.80 3.52 2.52
CA MET A 73 -10.43 2.13 2.81
C MET A 73 -9.23 2.00 3.76
N THR A 74 -8.29 2.95 3.70
CA THR A 74 -7.11 2.96 4.57
C THR A 74 -7.40 3.50 5.97
N THR A 75 -8.40 4.38 6.10
CA THR A 75 -8.79 5.01 7.35
C THR A 75 -9.50 4.00 8.27
N GLU A 76 -9.04 3.96 9.53
CA GLU A 76 -9.69 3.20 10.60
C GLU A 76 -11.12 3.72 10.83
N ASN A 77 -12.08 2.84 11.13
CA ASN A 77 -13.48 3.17 11.43
C ASN A 77 -14.28 3.82 10.28
N TYR A 78 -13.85 3.68 9.02
CA TYR A 78 -14.64 4.15 7.88
C TYR A 78 -15.47 3.03 7.26
N PHE A 79 -14.84 2.13 6.49
CA PHE A 79 -15.48 0.92 5.95
C PHE A 79 -15.19 -0.34 6.77
N GLY A 80 -14.32 -0.25 7.77
CA GLY A 80 -13.83 -1.38 8.52
C GLY A 80 -12.79 -0.94 9.54
N PRO A 81 -11.96 -1.88 10.03
CA PRO A 81 -10.88 -1.56 10.97
C PRO A 81 -9.77 -0.71 10.33
N GLY A 82 -9.77 -0.54 9.00
CA GLY A 82 -8.77 0.17 8.20
C GLY A 82 -7.76 -0.78 7.56
N TRP A 83 -7.26 -0.46 6.35
CA TRP A 83 -6.40 -1.37 5.55
C TRP A 83 -5.24 -2.00 6.32
N TRP A 84 -4.56 -1.22 7.17
CA TRP A 84 -3.40 -1.69 7.94
C TRP A 84 -3.77 -2.53 9.17
N ARG A 85 -5.05 -2.54 9.55
CA ARG A 85 -5.59 -3.33 10.67
C ARG A 85 -6.44 -4.52 10.19
N ASP A 86 -6.96 -4.45 8.97
CA ASP A 86 -7.77 -5.51 8.38
C ASP A 86 -6.92 -6.72 7.99
N LEU A 87 -7.23 -7.89 8.56
CA LEU A 87 -6.52 -9.13 8.31
C LEU A 87 -6.49 -9.48 6.81
N ARG A 88 -7.54 -9.13 6.06
CA ARG A 88 -7.67 -9.42 4.63
C ARG A 88 -6.57 -8.77 3.78
N SER A 89 -5.95 -7.69 4.27
CA SER A 89 -4.82 -7.05 3.59
C SER A 89 -3.57 -7.94 3.48
N LEU A 90 -3.47 -9.01 4.29
CA LEU A 90 -2.42 -10.04 4.20
C LEU A 90 -2.96 -11.44 3.84
N GLN A 91 -4.24 -11.56 3.46
CA GLN A 91 -4.83 -12.81 2.95
C GLN A 91 -4.57 -12.93 1.45
N LEU A 92 -3.33 -13.28 1.09
CA LEU A 92 -2.81 -13.22 -0.28
C LEU A 92 -3.08 -14.49 -1.10
N GLY A 93 -3.92 -15.39 -0.59
CA GLY A 93 -4.16 -16.73 -1.13
C GLY A 93 -4.51 -17.73 -0.03
N GLN A 94 -4.47 -19.01 -0.37
CA GLN A 94 -4.75 -20.10 0.56
C GLN A 94 -3.62 -20.24 1.60
N LEU A 95 -3.97 -20.20 2.89
CA LEU A 95 -3.00 -20.12 3.99
C LEU A 95 -1.98 -21.27 3.95
N ASP A 96 -2.42 -22.50 3.73
CA ASP A 96 -1.54 -23.68 3.69
C ASP A 96 -0.51 -23.59 2.57
N GLN A 97 -0.88 -23.05 1.41
CA GLN A 97 0.04 -22.86 0.28
C GLN A 97 1.02 -21.72 0.55
N LEU A 98 0.55 -20.64 1.17
CA LEU A 98 1.39 -19.52 1.56
C LEU A 98 2.41 -19.92 2.64
N GLN A 99 1.99 -20.68 3.65
CA GLN A 99 2.88 -21.21 4.68
C GLN A 99 3.92 -22.16 4.09
N LYS A 100 3.50 -23.12 3.24
CA LYS A 100 4.42 -24.05 2.57
C LYS A 100 5.45 -23.36 1.68
N SER A 101 5.05 -22.29 0.99
CA SER A 101 5.96 -21.51 0.13
C SER A 101 6.75 -20.43 0.89
N GLY A 102 6.48 -20.25 2.19
CA GLY A 102 7.04 -19.14 2.96
C GLY A 102 6.70 -17.77 2.36
N TRP A 103 5.48 -17.59 1.84
CA TRP A 103 5.05 -16.37 1.13
C TRP A 103 6.00 -15.96 -0.01
N GLN A 104 6.45 -16.93 -0.81
CA GLN A 104 7.32 -16.66 -1.95
C GLN A 104 6.72 -15.56 -2.84
N GLY A 105 7.57 -14.60 -3.21
CA GLY A 105 7.19 -13.46 -4.03
C GLY A 105 6.61 -12.26 -3.29
N PHE A 106 6.51 -12.34 -1.96
CA PHE A 106 6.15 -11.20 -1.12
C PHE A 106 7.27 -10.75 -0.19
N TRP A 107 8.51 -11.19 -0.39
CA TRP A 107 9.65 -10.74 0.40
C TRP A 107 10.56 -9.82 -0.40
N ASN A 108 11.09 -8.82 0.29
CA ASN A 108 12.22 -8.03 -0.20
C ASN A 108 13.51 -8.80 0.08
N GLU A 109 13.98 -9.59 -0.87
CA GLU A 109 15.11 -10.50 -0.61
C GLU A 109 16.42 -9.75 -0.30
N ASP A 110 16.57 -8.49 -0.74
CA ASP A 110 17.74 -7.66 -0.36
C ASP A 110 17.74 -7.33 1.14
N VAL A 111 16.55 -7.09 1.71
CA VAL A 111 16.37 -6.79 3.14
C VAL A 111 16.34 -8.08 3.96
N VAL A 112 15.77 -9.17 3.44
CA VAL A 112 15.87 -10.51 4.06
C VAL A 112 17.31 -10.93 4.22
N GLU A 113 18.17 -10.72 3.22
CA GLU A 113 19.59 -11.07 3.31
C GLU A 113 20.35 -10.19 4.31
N ARG A 114 19.89 -8.94 4.53
CA ARG A 114 20.40 -8.11 5.63
C ARG A 114 19.95 -8.67 6.98
N ALA A 115 18.67 -9.00 7.11
CA ALA A 115 18.12 -9.59 8.33
C ALA A 115 18.84 -10.89 8.70
N ARG A 116 19.10 -11.79 7.74
CA ARG A 116 19.87 -13.03 7.99
C ARG A 116 21.27 -12.77 8.52
N ARG A 117 21.97 -11.78 7.98
CA ARG A 117 23.29 -11.38 8.50
C ARG A 117 23.21 -10.83 9.93
N SER A 118 22.19 -10.03 10.22
CA SER A 118 21.94 -9.53 11.58
C SER A 118 21.58 -10.67 12.55
N LEU A 119 20.78 -11.65 12.10
CA LEU A 119 20.38 -12.83 12.88
C LEU A 119 21.55 -13.76 13.20
N ALA A 120 22.56 -13.81 12.32
CA ALA A 120 23.76 -14.61 12.51
C ALA A 120 24.81 -13.93 13.40
N ASP A 121 24.65 -12.64 13.73
CA ASP A 121 25.58 -11.90 14.58
C ASP A 121 25.15 -11.95 16.05
N GLU A 122 25.93 -12.66 16.86
CA GLU A 122 25.69 -12.83 18.30
C GLU A 122 25.70 -11.51 19.09
N ASN A 123 26.35 -10.46 18.56
CA ASN A 123 26.38 -9.13 19.19
C ASN A 123 25.18 -8.24 18.79
N THR A 124 24.29 -8.74 17.93
CA THR A 124 23.17 -7.97 17.39
C THR A 124 21.83 -8.46 17.93
N LEU A 125 21.08 -7.54 18.55
CA LEU A 125 19.68 -7.74 18.89
C LEU A 125 18.81 -7.40 17.68
N THR A 126 18.03 -8.36 17.20
CA THR A 126 17.26 -8.24 15.95
C THR A 126 15.77 -8.04 16.21
N VAL A 127 15.20 -6.99 15.64
CA VAL A 127 13.80 -6.62 15.89
C VAL A 127 13.06 -6.38 14.58
N VAL A 128 11.90 -7.01 14.43
CA VAL A 128 10.87 -6.51 13.50
C VAL A 128 10.02 -5.49 14.24
N LEU A 129 9.94 -4.26 13.75
CA LEU A 129 9.17 -3.18 14.39
C LEU A 129 8.19 -2.55 13.40
N THR A 130 6.91 -2.89 13.53
CA THR A 130 5.87 -2.54 12.55
C THR A 130 4.76 -1.67 13.13
N GLY A 131 4.19 -0.81 12.29
CA GLY A 131 2.97 -0.06 12.59
C GLY A 131 1.69 -0.91 12.56
N ARG A 132 1.76 -2.17 12.09
CA ARG A 132 0.65 -3.13 12.17
C ARG A 132 0.23 -3.32 13.62
N ARG A 133 -1.08 -3.36 13.85
CA ARG A 133 -1.66 -3.58 15.17
C ARG A 133 -1.41 -5.00 15.65
N TYR A 134 -1.22 -5.18 16.95
CA TYR A 134 -1.05 -6.49 17.57
C TYR A 134 -2.25 -7.42 17.28
N HIS A 135 -3.48 -6.94 17.46
CA HIS A 135 -4.67 -7.64 16.95
C HIS A 135 -5.04 -7.10 15.56
N PRO A 136 -5.25 -7.97 14.54
CA PRO A 136 -5.22 -9.44 14.57
C PRO A 136 -3.85 -10.07 14.22
N PHE A 137 -2.79 -9.30 14.00
CA PHE A 137 -1.57 -9.79 13.34
C PHE A 137 -0.56 -10.54 14.22
N HIS A 138 -0.75 -10.60 15.53
CA HIS A 138 0.15 -11.24 16.49
C HIS A 138 0.38 -12.73 16.25
N LYS A 139 -0.53 -13.41 15.53
CA LYS A 139 -0.32 -14.79 15.05
C LYS A 139 0.22 -14.84 13.63
N VAL A 140 -0.23 -13.90 12.79
CA VAL A 140 -0.01 -13.90 11.35
C VAL A 140 1.44 -13.55 11.02
N ILE A 141 1.91 -12.38 11.47
CA ILE A 141 3.26 -11.90 11.15
C ILE A 141 4.34 -12.86 11.69
N PRO A 142 4.29 -13.33 12.96
CA PRO A 142 5.23 -14.34 13.42
C PRO A 142 5.20 -15.64 12.62
N SER A 143 4.02 -16.10 12.18
CA SER A 143 3.93 -17.30 11.34
C SER A 143 4.57 -17.10 9.95
N MET A 144 4.46 -15.89 9.38
CA MET A 144 5.09 -15.53 8.11
C MET A 144 6.61 -15.50 8.24
N LEU A 145 7.12 -14.86 9.28
CA LEU A 145 8.55 -14.80 9.58
C LEU A 145 9.13 -16.20 9.82
N LYS A 146 8.43 -17.03 10.60
CA LYS A 146 8.81 -18.43 10.85
C LYS A 146 8.84 -19.25 9.55
N ALA A 147 7.84 -19.12 8.69
CA ALA A 147 7.79 -19.82 7.41
C ALA A 147 8.91 -19.39 6.44
N LYS A 148 9.47 -18.19 6.62
CA LYS A 148 10.63 -17.68 5.87
C LYS A 148 11.98 -17.97 6.56
N ASP A 149 11.96 -18.70 7.68
CA ASP A 149 13.12 -19.00 8.50
C ASP A 149 13.83 -17.73 9.03
N LEU A 150 13.03 -16.79 9.55
CA LEU A 150 13.50 -15.53 10.14
C LEU A 150 13.15 -15.50 11.63
N GLY A 151 14.04 -16.05 12.45
CA GLY A 151 13.90 -16.14 13.91
C GLY A 151 14.38 -14.89 14.65
N PHE A 152 13.66 -13.78 14.50
CA PHE A 152 13.97 -12.52 15.20
C PHE A 152 13.90 -12.64 16.73
N ASP A 153 14.81 -11.94 17.42
CA ASP A 153 14.81 -11.83 18.89
C ASP A 153 13.52 -11.23 19.42
N MET A 154 12.93 -10.29 18.67
CA MET A 154 11.65 -9.67 18.98
C MET A 154 10.84 -9.37 17.72
N VAL A 155 9.52 -9.60 17.79
CA VAL A 155 8.55 -9.17 16.77
C VAL A 155 7.58 -8.20 17.42
N CYS A 156 7.81 -6.92 17.17
CA CYS A 156 7.15 -5.81 17.84
C CYS A 156 6.08 -5.19 16.94
N LEU A 157 4.83 -5.61 17.16
CA LEU A 157 3.65 -4.99 16.57
C LEU A 157 3.22 -3.81 17.43
N ARG A 158 2.61 -2.79 16.81
CA ARG A 158 2.01 -1.66 17.52
C ARG A 158 0.91 -2.20 18.45
N PRO A 159 1.04 -2.01 19.77
CA PRO A 159 0.02 -2.46 20.70
C PRO A 159 -1.26 -1.65 20.45
N ASP A 160 -2.42 -2.32 20.61
CA ASP A 160 -3.81 -1.82 20.61
C ASP A 160 -4.74 -2.71 19.79
N PRO A 161 -6.00 -2.86 20.24
CA PRO A 161 -6.46 -3.08 21.61
C PRO A 161 -6.41 -4.56 21.99
N GLU A 162 -6.28 -4.86 23.29
CA GLU A 162 -6.15 -6.23 23.83
C GLU A 162 -7.47 -7.03 23.81
N LEU A 163 -8.61 -6.35 23.66
CA LEU A 163 -9.90 -7.02 23.46
C LEU A 163 -10.20 -7.17 21.98
N ALA A 164 -10.87 -8.28 21.64
CA ALA A 164 -11.47 -8.45 20.33
C ALA A 164 -12.43 -7.29 20.05
N ASP A 165 -12.30 -6.71 18.87
CA ASP A 165 -13.07 -5.56 18.44
C ASP A 165 -14.58 -5.85 18.51
N LEU A 166 -15.27 -5.20 19.45
CA LEU A 166 -16.72 -5.09 19.42
C LEU A 166 -17.07 -4.08 18.33
N VAL A 167 -17.73 -4.55 17.27
CA VAL A 167 -18.32 -3.65 16.27
C VAL A 167 -19.55 -3.02 16.90
N THR A 168 -19.56 -1.70 17.02
CA THR A 168 -20.68 -0.96 17.62
C THR A 168 -21.08 0.24 16.78
N LYS A 169 -22.23 0.82 17.10
CA LYS A 169 -22.72 2.04 16.49
C LYS A 169 -22.30 3.24 17.33
N ASN A 170 -21.81 4.29 16.68
CA ASN A 170 -21.72 5.61 17.26
C ASN A 170 -23.12 6.24 17.26
N TYR A 171 -23.68 6.46 18.44
CA TYR A 171 -25.03 7.02 18.58
C TYR A 171 -25.11 8.52 18.26
N ALA A 172 -23.98 9.23 18.18
CA ALA A 172 -23.96 10.66 17.86
C ALA A 172 -24.12 10.94 16.35
N ASP A 173 -23.61 10.05 15.49
CA ASP A 173 -23.56 10.27 14.03
C ASP A 173 -23.93 9.03 13.19
N ASP A 174 -24.51 8.02 13.83
CA ASP A 174 -24.94 6.75 13.25
C ASP A 174 -23.85 5.94 12.51
N ARG A 175 -22.56 6.28 12.69
CA ARG A 175 -21.44 5.55 12.06
C ARG A 175 -21.13 4.25 12.79
N ILE A 176 -20.51 3.31 12.07
CA ILE A 176 -20.02 2.07 12.66
C ILE A 176 -18.59 2.29 13.18
N LEU A 177 -18.33 1.85 14.40
CA LEU A 177 -17.02 1.79 15.01
C LEU A 177 -16.55 0.34 15.03
N TYR A 178 -15.40 0.11 14.39
CA TYR A 178 -14.71 -1.18 14.39
C TYR A 178 -13.65 -1.22 15.49
N ASN A 179 -13.07 -0.07 15.80
CA ASN A 179 -11.97 0.12 16.73
C ASN A 179 -12.50 1.00 17.85
N VAL A 180 -13.11 0.37 18.87
CA VAL A 180 -13.80 1.07 19.98
C VAL A 180 -12.86 1.56 21.06
N GLN A 181 -11.68 0.96 21.16
CA GLN A 181 -10.67 1.36 22.14
C GLN A 181 -9.72 2.39 21.55
N PRO A 182 -9.33 3.40 22.34
CA PRO A 182 -8.35 4.39 21.92
C PRO A 182 -7.00 3.73 21.69
N SER A 183 -6.18 4.37 20.86
CA SER A 183 -4.81 3.93 20.69
C SER A 183 -3.97 4.32 21.92
N VAL A 184 -3.23 3.39 22.50
CA VAL A 184 -2.24 3.63 23.58
C VAL A 184 -1.19 4.64 23.11
N PHE A 185 -0.65 4.43 21.90
CA PHE A 185 0.31 5.36 21.29
C PHE A 185 -0.40 6.25 20.29
N SER A 186 -0.13 7.55 20.28
CA SER A 186 -0.84 8.48 19.39
C SER A 186 -0.53 8.23 17.90
N THR A 187 0.74 7.99 17.58
CA THR A 187 1.19 7.67 16.21
C THR A 187 2.11 6.45 16.15
N THR A 188 2.33 5.92 14.95
CA THR A 188 3.36 4.89 14.72
C THR A 188 4.76 5.41 15.05
N MET A 189 5.02 6.70 14.82
CA MET A 189 6.31 7.29 15.15
C MET A 189 6.53 7.26 16.67
N ASP A 190 5.53 7.70 17.45
CA ASP A 190 5.62 7.70 18.92
C ASP A 190 5.85 6.30 19.47
N PHE A 191 5.09 5.31 18.98
CA PHE A 191 5.31 3.91 19.34
C PHE A 191 6.75 3.47 19.06
N LYS A 192 7.25 3.71 17.83
CA LYS A 192 8.60 3.27 17.44
C LYS A 192 9.68 3.96 18.28
N THR A 193 9.56 5.25 18.56
CA THR A 193 10.53 5.98 19.40
C THR A 193 10.48 5.53 20.86
N SER A 194 9.29 5.37 21.43
CA SER A 194 9.12 4.88 22.81
C SER A 194 9.65 3.46 22.99
N PHE A 195 9.43 2.59 21.99
CA PHE A 195 10.03 1.26 21.97
C PHE A 195 11.56 1.31 22.03
N MET A 196 12.21 2.13 21.20
CA MET A 196 13.67 2.24 21.20
C MET A 196 14.22 2.79 22.53
N GLU A 197 13.56 3.78 23.13
CA GLU A 197 13.93 4.27 24.47
C GLU A 197 13.80 3.22 25.55
N HIS A 198 12.73 2.42 25.51
CA HIS A 198 12.57 1.27 26.40
C HIS A 198 13.70 0.25 26.20
N MET A 199 14.02 -0.11 24.95
CA MET A 199 15.12 -1.04 24.65
C MET A 199 16.48 -0.55 25.17
N PHE A 200 16.81 0.73 25.02
CA PHE A 200 18.08 1.27 25.52
C PHE A 200 18.17 1.29 27.06
N ARG A 201 17.02 1.28 27.76
CA ARG A 201 16.99 1.12 29.22
C ARG A 201 17.10 -0.35 29.63
N LYS A 202 16.44 -1.25 28.91
CA LYS A 202 16.39 -2.69 29.23
C LYS A 202 17.65 -3.45 28.82
N VAL A 203 18.37 -2.96 27.81
CA VAL A 203 19.61 -3.56 27.32
C VAL A 203 20.71 -2.49 27.28
N PRO A 204 21.29 -2.13 28.45
CA PRO A 204 22.26 -1.03 28.56
C PRO A 204 23.58 -1.26 27.80
N SER A 205 23.86 -2.49 27.37
CA SER A 205 25.02 -2.84 26.55
C SER A 205 24.93 -2.31 25.11
N LEU A 206 23.74 -1.92 24.65
CA LEU A 206 23.55 -1.37 23.31
C LEU A 206 24.30 -0.04 23.15
N THR A 207 25.18 0.01 22.15
CA THR A 207 25.97 1.21 21.79
C THR A 207 25.68 1.71 20.38
N SER A 208 24.99 0.91 19.56
CA SER A 208 24.64 1.27 18.20
C SER A 208 23.26 0.76 17.77
N VAL A 209 22.66 1.44 16.79
CA VAL A 209 21.39 1.08 16.17
C VAL A 209 21.47 1.21 14.65
N GLU A 210 20.97 0.22 13.93
CA GLU A 210 20.75 0.29 12.49
C GLU A 210 19.28 -0.01 12.18
N MET A 211 18.67 0.79 11.29
CA MET A 211 17.26 0.67 10.98
C MET A 211 17.00 0.68 9.48
N TRP A 212 16.00 -0.08 9.03
CA TRP A 212 15.47 -0.08 7.67
C TRP A 212 13.97 0.25 7.69
N ASP A 213 13.55 1.26 6.93
CA ASP A 213 12.16 1.71 6.82
C ASP A 213 11.89 2.25 5.40
N ASP A 214 10.68 2.05 4.89
CA ASP A 214 10.28 2.41 3.53
C ASP A 214 9.78 3.85 3.40
N ARG A 215 9.51 4.53 4.53
CA ARG A 215 8.93 5.88 4.51
C ARG A 215 10.02 6.90 4.70
N LEU A 216 10.36 7.60 3.62
CA LEU A 216 11.35 8.69 3.67
C LEU A 216 11.05 9.72 4.79
N PRO A 217 9.79 10.15 5.04
CA PRO A 217 9.49 11.02 6.18
C PRO A 217 9.76 10.39 7.55
N HIS A 218 9.62 9.07 7.70
CA HIS A 218 9.99 8.37 8.93
C HIS A 218 11.51 8.33 9.09
N VAL A 219 12.22 7.97 8.02
CA VAL A 219 13.70 7.94 8.01
C VAL A 219 14.28 9.30 8.41
N GLU A 220 13.75 10.39 7.88
CA GLU A 220 14.16 11.76 8.24
C GLU A 220 13.89 12.07 9.72
N LYS A 221 12.71 11.70 10.23
CA LYS A 221 12.35 11.85 11.65
C LYS A 221 13.29 11.04 12.56
N PHE A 222 13.60 9.80 12.21
CA PHE A 222 14.53 8.97 12.99
C PHE A 222 15.95 9.52 12.98
N ARG A 223 16.45 9.99 11.82
CA ARG A 223 17.76 10.67 11.76
C ARG A 223 17.81 11.88 12.68
N LYS A 224 16.75 12.69 12.69
CA LYS A 224 16.64 13.85 13.59
C LYS A 224 16.57 13.41 15.06
N TYR A 225 15.80 12.38 15.36
CA TYR A 225 15.66 11.81 16.70
C TYR A 225 17.02 11.32 17.25
N PHE A 226 17.80 10.59 16.45
CA PHE A 226 19.09 10.05 16.86
C PHE A 226 20.25 11.06 16.87
N ALA A 227 20.11 12.23 16.22
CA ALA A 227 21.16 13.26 16.25
C ALA A 227 21.45 13.79 17.68
N GLY A 228 20.50 13.65 18.61
CA GLY A 228 20.66 14.02 20.02
C GLY A 228 21.17 12.88 20.92
N HIS A 229 21.37 11.66 20.39
CA HIS A 229 21.74 10.48 21.17
C HIS A 229 23.25 10.23 21.16
N ARG A 230 23.75 9.61 22.23
CA ARG A 230 25.16 9.18 22.33
C ARG A 230 25.47 7.88 21.58
N LEU A 231 24.44 7.22 21.04
CA LEU A 231 24.55 5.97 20.31
C LEU A 231 24.95 6.21 18.86
N HIS A 232 25.74 5.31 18.28
CA HIS A 232 25.97 5.32 16.84
C HIS A 232 24.69 4.87 16.13
N SER A 233 24.18 5.68 15.19
CA SER A 233 22.95 5.36 14.47
C SER A 233 23.14 5.34 12.96
N ARG A 234 22.51 4.38 12.30
CA ARG A 234 22.42 4.31 10.84
C ARG A 234 20.99 4.03 10.40
N ILE A 235 20.34 5.03 9.80
CA ILE A 235 18.95 4.92 9.34
C ILE A 235 18.93 4.82 7.82
N ASN A 236 18.58 3.63 7.33
CA ASN A 236 18.57 3.26 5.93
C ASN A 236 17.15 3.41 5.35
N TYR A 237 17.02 4.20 4.28
CA TYR A 237 15.81 4.23 3.47
C TYR A 237 15.78 3.02 2.55
N VAL A 238 14.66 2.30 2.55
CA VAL A 238 14.39 1.19 1.63
C VAL A 238 13.35 1.65 0.61
N PRO A 239 13.70 1.87 -0.67
CA PRO A 239 12.70 2.19 -1.67
C PRO A 239 11.61 1.11 -1.71
N ALA A 240 10.37 1.51 -1.46
CA ALA A 240 9.24 0.60 -1.43
C ALA A 240 9.10 -0.14 -2.76
N VAL A 241 9.00 -1.47 -2.70
CA VAL A 241 8.66 -2.32 -3.84
C VAL A 241 7.28 -2.89 -3.57
N ARG A 242 6.35 -2.70 -4.51
CA ARG A 242 5.03 -3.34 -4.45
C ARG A 242 5.13 -4.77 -4.98
N PRO A 243 4.26 -5.69 -4.52
CA PRO A 243 4.16 -7.01 -5.13
C PRO A 243 3.60 -6.91 -6.55
N ARG A 244 3.63 -8.01 -7.30
CA ARG A 244 2.98 -8.09 -8.62
C ARG A 244 1.52 -7.63 -8.54
N TYR A 245 1.13 -6.84 -9.53
CA TYR A 245 -0.24 -6.34 -9.64
C TYR A 245 -1.24 -7.48 -9.74
N ASN A 246 -2.23 -7.48 -8.85
CA ASN A 246 -3.29 -8.48 -8.81
C ASN A 246 -4.66 -7.79 -8.60
N PRO A 247 -5.25 -7.25 -9.67
CA PRO A 247 -6.51 -6.52 -9.58
C PRO A 247 -7.69 -7.39 -9.13
N ALA A 248 -7.67 -8.70 -9.45
CA ALA A 248 -8.73 -9.63 -9.08
C ALA A 248 -8.78 -9.84 -7.56
N TRP A 249 -7.62 -10.12 -6.94
CA TRP A 249 -7.51 -10.20 -5.48
C TRP A 249 -7.93 -8.90 -4.84
N GLU A 250 -7.38 -7.78 -5.32
CA GLU A 250 -7.64 -6.46 -4.75
C GLU A 250 -9.14 -6.11 -4.80
N ARG A 251 -9.80 -6.39 -5.92
CA ARG A 251 -11.25 -6.21 -6.07
C ARG A 251 -12.03 -7.10 -5.11
N SER A 252 -11.70 -8.39 -5.04
CA SER A 252 -12.35 -9.34 -4.14
C SER A 252 -12.20 -8.94 -2.67
N THR A 253 -11.03 -8.43 -2.26
CA THR A 253 -10.79 -7.95 -0.89
C THR A 253 -11.64 -6.73 -0.57
N VAL A 254 -11.71 -5.76 -1.49
CA VAL A 254 -12.56 -4.57 -1.31
C VAL A 254 -14.04 -4.94 -1.25
N ASP A 255 -14.51 -5.80 -2.15
CA ASP A 255 -15.91 -6.25 -2.16
C ASP A 255 -16.26 -6.97 -0.85
N ALA A 256 -15.36 -7.80 -0.31
CA ALA A 256 -15.56 -8.46 0.98
C ALA A 256 -15.63 -7.47 2.16
N ILE A 257 -14.76 -6.44 2.19
CA ILE A 257 -14.79 -5.39 3.22
C ILE A 257 -16.12 -4.63 3.17
N LEU A 258 -16.53 -4.19 1.97
CA LEU A 258 -17.79 -3.45 1.82
C LEU A 258 -19.02 -4.32 2.09
N GLY A 259 -18.98 -5.60 1.72
CA GLY A 259 -20.04 -6.57 2.03
C GLY A 259 -20.25 -6.71 3.54
N GLU A 260 -19.18 -6.96 4.29
CA GLU A 260 -19.24 -7.04 5.75
C GLU A 260 -19.69 -5.71 6.38
N HIS A 261 -19.20 -4.58 5.86
CA HIS A 261 -19.64 -3.27 6.31
C HIS A 261 -21.15 -3.07 6.16
N ASN A 262 -21.70 -3.47 5.02
CA ASN A 262 -23.14 -3.41 4.76
C ASN A 262 -23.96 -4.33 5.67
N GLU A 263 -23.45 -5.53 5.98
CA GLU A 263 -24.09 -6.41 6.96
C GLU A 263 -24.09 -5.79 8.36
N HIS A 264 -23.01 -5.11 8.76
CA HIS A 264 -22.99 -4.36 10.02
C HIS A 264 -23.96 -3.17 10.02
N LEU A 265 -24.08 -2.42 8.92
CA LEU A 265 -25.06 -1.33 8.79
C LEU A 265 -26.47 -1.86 9.01
N LYS A 266 -26.79 -3.00 8.39
CA LYS A 266 -28.07 -3.68 8.54
C LYS A 266 -28.31 -4.17 9.98
N ALA A 267 -27.33 -4.85 10.58
CA ALA A 267 -27.43 -5.37 11.94
C ALA A 267 -27.63 -4.26 12.98
N LEU A 268 -26.95 -3.12 12.80
CA LEU A 268 -27.04 -1.94 13.66
C LEU A 268 -28.16 -0.97 13.27
N ARG A 269 -29.03 -1.37 12.32
CA ARG A 269 -30.19 -0.59 11.83
C ARG A 269 -29.79 0.82 11.38
N VAL A 270 -28.63 0.95 10.76
CA VAL A 270 -28.20 2.18 10.09
C VAL A 270 -28.80 2.18 8.68
N PRO A 271 -29.61 3.17 8.30
CA PRO A 271 -30.36 3.17 7.03
C PRO A 271 -29.48 3.54 5.83
N ALA A 272 -28.37 2.84 5.64
CA ALA A 272 -27.41 3.10 4.57
C ALA A 272 -26.98 1.79 3.89
N HIS A 273 -26.65 1.90 2.62
CA HIS A 273 -26.00 0.84 1.85
C HIS A 273 -24.90 1.42 0.99
N ILE A 274 -23.70 0.85 1.11
CA ILE A 274 -22.52 1.28 0.35
C ILE A 274 -22.39 0.41 -0.90
N SER A 275 -22.29 1.06 -2.06
CA SER A 275 -22.06 0.40 -3.34
C SER A 275 -20.88 1.04 -4.07
N LEU A 276 -20.21 0.25 -4.91
CA LEU A 276 -19.15 0.76 -5.79
C LEU A 276 -19.77 1.36 -7.05
N VAL A 277 -19.37 2.58 -7.38
CA VAL A 277 -19.81 3.31 -8.57
C VAL A 277 -18.61 3.87 -9.34
N PRO A 278 -18.67 3.93 -10.68
CA PRO A 278 -17.66 4.61 -11.46
C PRO A 278 -17.81 6.13 -11.33
N VAL A 279 -16.70 6.84 -11.19
CA VAL A 279 -16.64 8.31 -11.20
C VAL A 279 -15.66 8.78 -12.26
N LYS A 280 -16.00 9.88 -12.96
CA LYS A 280 -15.12 10.53 -13.92
C LYS A 280 -13.82 10.97 -13.23
N ASN A 281 -12.67 10.55 -13.77
CA ASN A 281 -11.35 10.82 -13.20
C ASN A 281 -10.53 11.80 -14.04
N ALA A 282 -10.57 11.69 -15.37
CA ALA A 282 -9.78 12.50 -16.29
C ALA A 282 -10.50 12.62 -17.64
N SER A 283 -10.21 13.69 -18.38
CA SER A 283 -10.65 13.81 -19.78
C SER A 283 -9.65 13.11 -20.69
N VAL A 284 -10.15 12.22 -21.53
CA VAL A 284 -9.31 11.35 -22.36
C VAL A 284 -9.88 11.16 -23.76
N VAL A 285 -9.06 10.67 -24.68
CA VAL A 285 -9.55 9.86 -25.80
C VAL A 285 -9.51 8.42 -25.35
N GLN A 286 -10.66 7.75 -25.29
CA GLN A 286 -10.74 6.32 -25.03
C GLN A 286 -10.47 5.56 -26.32
N LEU A 287 -9.57 4.58 -26.25
CA LEU A 287 -9.25 3.67 -27.34
C LEU A 287 -10.04 2.37 -27.15
N ASP A 288 -10.44 1.76 -28.26
CA ASP A 288 -11.04 0.42 -28.26
C ASP A 288 -9.96 -0.66 -28.16
N GLN A 289 -10.40 -1.92 -27.99
CA GLN A 289 -9.47 -3.05 -27.82
C GLN A 289 -8.60 -3.24 -29.07
N ASP A 290 -9.14 -3.08 -30.27
CA ASP A 290 -8.39 -3.22 -31.52
C ASP A 290 -7.24 -2.20 -31.61
N ALA A 291 -7.49 -0.96 -31.20
CA ALA A 291 -6.46 0.07 -31.10
C ALA A 291 -5.39 -0.30 -30.07
N VAL A 292 -5.78 -0.81 -28.89
CA VAL A 292 -4.85 -1.24 -27.84
C VAL A 292 -3.97 -2.40 -28.33
N ASP A 293 -4.55 -3.40 -28.99
CA ASP A 293 -3.84 -4.57 -29.50
C ASP A 293 -2.83 -4.15 -30.57
N ARG A 294 -3.22 -3.29 -31.51
CA ARG A 294 -2.30 -2.75 -32.52
C ARG A 294 -1.16 -1.93 -31.92
N LEU A 295 -1.41 -1.16 -30.87
CA LEU A 295 -0.36 -0.44 -30.14
C LEU A 295 0.58 -1.44 -29.44
N ALA A 296 0.04 -2.48 -28.82
CA ALA A 296 0.82 -3.52 -28.17
C ALA A 296 1.70 -4.30 -29.17
N ASP A 297 1.17 -4.65 -30.34
CA ASP A 297 1.92 -5.35 -31.39
C ASP A 297 3.05 -4.47 -31.95
N THR A 298 2.76 -3.20 -32.20
CA THR A 298 3.72 -2.26 -32.79
C THR A 298 4.84 -1.87 -31.81
N PHE A 299 4.49 -1.62 -30.55
CA PHE A 299 5.41 -1.05 -29.56
C PHE A 299 5.85 -2.03 -28.46
N GLY A 300 5.24 -3.21 -28.38
CA GLY A 300 5.63 -4.30 -27.49
C GLY A 300 7.06 -4.77 -27.69
N PRO A 301 7.55 -5.00 -28.93
CA PRO A 301 8.95 -5.34 -29.17
C PRO A 301 9.92 -4.26 -28.68
N LEU A 302 9.57 -2.98 -28.85
CA LEU A 302 10.35 -1.85 -28.34
C LEU A 302 10.38 -1.86 -26.80
N TYR A 303 9.23 -2.03 -26.16
CA TYR A 303 9.13 -2.17 -24.71
C TYR A 303 9.96 -3.35 -24.20
N ASN A 304 9.81 -4.54 -24.79
CA ASN A 304 10.49 -5.75 -24.35
C ASN A 304 12.02 -5.63 -24.45
N LYS A 305 12.54 -5.07 -25.54
CA LYS A 305 13.98 -4.82 -25.71
C LYS A 305 14.52 -3.87 -24.64
N GLN A 306 13.76 -2.83 -24.30
CA GLN A 306 14.13 -1.86 -23.27
C GLN A 306 14.02 -2.46 -21.86
N ALA A 307 12.93 -3.19 -21.59
CA ALA A 307 12.73 -3.88 -20.32
C ALA A 307 13.84 -4.88 -20.04
N GLN A 308 14.29 -5.66 -21.04
CA GLN A 308 15.43 -6.57 -20.91
C GLN A 308 16.72 -5.85 -20.46
N PHE A 309 16.99 -4.65 -20.98
CA PHE A 309 18.15 -3.86 -20.57
C PHE A 309 18.07 -3.38 -19.12
N GLU A 310 16.91 -2.88 -18.69
CA GLU A 310 16.70 -2.47 -17.29
C GLU A 310 16.69 -3.67 -16.34
N ASN A 311 16.25 -4.85 -16.81
CA ASN A 311 16.27 -6.08 -16.02
C ASN A 311 17.69 -6.50 -15.63
N ALA A 312 18.67 -6.29 -16.51
CA ALA A 312 20.08 -6.61 -16.22
C ALA A 312 20.65 -5.80 -15.05
N ARG A 313 19.99 -4.72 -14.63
CA ARG A 313 20.43 -3.83 -13.55
C ARG A 313 19.71 -4.07 -12.21
N LYS A 314 18.63 -4.86 -12.21
CA LYS A 314 17.83 -5.13 -11.01
C LYS A 314 18.21 -6.46 -10.40
N SER A 315 18.06 -6.60 -9.07
CA SER A 315 18.16 -7.90 -8.42
C SER A 315 17.08 -8.85 -8.95
N GLU A 316 17.42 -10.13 -9.08
CA GLU A 316 16.58 -11.15 -9.70
C GLU A 316 15.17 -11.20 -9.09
N TRP A 317 15.08 -11.09 -7.77
CA TRP A 317 13.80 -11.12 -7.05
C TRP A 317 12.93 -9.90 -7.35
N ARG A 318 13.51 -8.69 -7.49
CA ARG A 318 12.74 -7.46 -7.78
C ARG A 318 12.07 -7.58 -9.13
N TRP A 319 12.81 -8.10 -10.11
CA TRP A 319 12.21 -8.42 -11.40
C TRP A 319 11.16 -9.51 -11.21
N LYS A 320 11.50 -10.67 -10.65
CA LYS A 320 10.62 -11.83 -10.60
C LYS A 320 9.32 -11.60 -9.82
N TYR A 321 9.33 -10.77 -8.79
CA TYR A 321 8.22 -10.66 -7.83
C TYR A 321 7.72 -9.24 -7.57
N GLY A 322 8.53 -8.22 -7.86
CA GLY A 322 8.10 -6.83 -7.76
C GLY A 322 7.05 -6.47 -8.82
N GLU A 323 6.34 -5.38 -8.56
CA GLU A 323 5.41 -4.76 -9.49
C GLU A 323 6.13 -4.40 -10.79
N ARG A 324 5.56 -4.82 -11.91
CA ARG A 324 6.07 -4.56 -13.25
C ARG A 324 5.13 -3.63 -14.00
N PRO A 325 5.65 -2.92 -15.02
CA PRO A 325 4.77 -2.27 -15.96
C PRO A 325 3.85 -3.28 -16.62
N VAL A 326 2.56 -2.96 -16.69
CA VAL A 326 1.54 -3.73 -17.39
C VAL A 326 1.00 -2.90 -18.56
N LEU A 327 0.49 -3.58 -19.57
CA LEU A 327 -0.18 -2.92 -20.69
C LEU A 327 -1.49 -2.31 -20.18
N PHE A 328 -1.62 -1.00 -20.29
CA PHE A 328 -2.89 -0.29 -20.12
C PHE A 328 -3.32 0.26 -21.46
N GLY A 329 -2.57 1.23 -22.01
CA GLY A 329 -2.62 1.64 -23.42
C GLY A 329 -3.94 2.19 -23.95
N ASP A 330 -5.00 2.22 -23.14
CA ASP A 330 -6.39 2.36 -23.54
C ASP A 330 -6.86 3.81 -23.61
N ARG A 331 -6.00 4.77 -23.26
CA ARG A 331 -6.40 6.17 -23.17
C ARG A 331 -5.30 7.16 -23.49
N VAL A 332 -5.66 8.17 -24.27
CA VAL A 332 -4.85 9.38 -24.47
C VAL A 332 -5.30 10.43 -23.47
N ILE A 333 -4.37 10.99 -22.69
CA ILE A 333 -4.69 12.00 -21.67
C ILE A 333 -4.85 13.36 -22.34
N LEU A 334 -6.08 13.88 -22.34
CA LEU A 334 -6.39 15.26 -22.76
C LEU A 334 -6.21 16.24 -21.60
N HIS A 335 -6.69 15.86 -20.42
CA HIS A 335 -6.59 16.64 -19.19
C HIS A 335 -6.67 15.73 -17.95
N GLN A 336 -5.92 16.04 -16.90
CA GLN A 336 -5.80 15.21 -15.69
C GLN A 336 -7.06 15.18 -14.80
N ARG A 337 -8.00 16.09 -15.07
CA ARG A 337 -9.29 16.19 -14.38
C ARG A 337 -10.41 16.16 -15.41
N PRO A 338 -11.61 15.68 -15.06
CA PRO A 338 -12.72 15.66 -15.99
C PRO A 338 -13.20 17.08 -16.25
N LEU A 339 -12.98 17.57 -17.47
CA LEU A 339 -13.48 18.85 -17.94
C LEU A 339 -14.98 18.75 -18.30
N PRO A 340 -15.75 19.84 -18.15
CA PRO A 340 -17.10 19.95 -18.72
C PRO A 340 -17.14 19.61 -20.23
N PRO A 341 -18.24 19.04 -20.76
CA PRO A 341 -18.34 18.63 -22.16
C PRO A 341 -18.02 19.72 -23.18
N ASP A 342 -18.39 20.96 -22.89
CA ASP A 342 -18.14 22.17 -23.68
C ASP A 342 -16.67 22.63 -23.66
N GLN A 343 -15.88 22.14 -22.70
CA GLN A 343 -14.46 22.44 -22.56
C GLN A 343 -13.56 21.30 -23.07
N LEU A 344 -14.13 20.19 -23.53
CA LEU A 344 -13.37 19.07 -24.07
C LEU A 344 -12.78 19.42 -25.43
N PRO A 345 -11.47 19.17 -25.66
CA PRO A 345 -10.90 19.20 -26.99
C PRO A 345 -11.70 18.30 -27.93
N PHE A 346 -12.06 18.81 -29.11
CA PHE A 346 -12.87 18.13 -30.13
C PHE A 346 -14.32 17.81 -29.75
N GLY A 347 -14.78 18.11 -28.52
CA GLY A 347 -16.13 17.86 -28.03
C GLY A 347 -16.34 16.45 -27.46
N TYR A 348 -17.29 16.30 -26.54
CA TYR A 348 -17.65 15.01 -25.95
C TYR A 348 -18.18 14.03 -27.00
N ASP A 349 -17.83 12.76 -26.86
CA ASP A 349 -18.29 11.68 -27.74
C ASP A 349 -17.84 11.82 -29.20
N THR A 350 -16.86 12.69 -29.47
CA THR A 350 -16.34 12.90 -30.82
C THR A 350 -15.32 11.82 -31.19
N PRO A 351 -15.48 11.14 -32.34
CA PRO A 351 -14.47 10.22 -32.85
C PRO A 351 -13.25 10.98 -33.37
N VAL A 352 -12.07 10.49 -33.04
CA VAL A 352 -10.78 11.09 -33.37
C VAL A 352 -9.79 10.05 -33.89
N ASP A 353 -8.96 10.47 -34.82
CA ASP A 353 -7.75 9.75 -35.22
C ASP A 353 -6.62 10.11 -34.26
N VAL A 354 -5.88 9.09 -33.82
CA VAL A 354 -4.77 9.18 -32.87
C VAL A 354 -3.51 8.70 -33.57
N ARG A 355 -2.67 9.64 -34.00
CA ARG A 355 -1.41 9.32 -34.69
C ARG A 355 -0.26 9.32 -33.70
N VAL A 356 0.46 8.20 -33.61
CA VAL A 356 1.66 8.11 -32.76
C VAL A 356 2.85 8.72 -33.49
N VAL A 357 3.54 9.68 -32.86
CA VAL A 357 4.63 10.45 -33.50
C VAL A 357 5.95 10.34 -32.74
N PHE A 358 5.89 10.30 -31.41
CA PHE A 358 7.08 10.15 -30.58
C PHE A 358 6.90 9.06 -29.54
N VAL A 359 8.04 8.60 -29.03
CA VAL A 359 8.14 7.68 -27.90
C VAL A 359 9.15 8.22 -26.90
N THR A 360 9.03 7.86 -25.63
CA THR A 360 10.06 8.18 -24.62
C THR A 360 11.42 7.60 -25.03
N ASP A 361 12.46 8.45 -25.00
CA ASP A 361 13.82 8.12 -25.47
C ASP A 361 14.59 7.24 -24.46
N LYS A 362 14.47 7.55 -23.17
CA LYS A 362 15.00 6.75 -22.06
C LYS A 362 13.87 6.39 -21.12
N GLN A 363 13.60 5.10 -20.96
CA GLN A 363 12.68 4.65 -19.92
C GLN A 363 13.39 4.82 -18.58
N THR A 364 12.79 5.60 -17.69
CA THR A 364 13.01 5.42 -16.25
C THR A 364 12.31 4.11 -15.84
N ASP A 365 12.49 3.66 -14.60
CA ASP A 365 11.75 2.55 -13.97
C ASP A 365 10.21 2.58 -14.13
N ALA A 366 9.67 3.65 -14.74
CA ALA A 366 8.26 3.96 -14.90
C ALA A 366 7.55 3.16 -16.01
N GLY A 367 8.16 2.92 -17.19
CA GLY A 367 7.49 2.25 -18.34
C GLY A 367 7.60 2.98 -19.69
N LEU A 368 6.67 2.72 -20.64
CA LEU A 368 6.67 3.24 -22.03
C LEU A 368 5.53 4.25 -22.26
N VAL A 369 5.85 5.47 -22.68
CA VAL A 369 4.86 6.50 -23.07
C VAL A 369 5.00 6.84 -24.55
N LEU A 370 3.86 6.85 -25.23
CA LEU A 370 3.72 7.34 -26.58
C LEU A 370 3.21 8.79 -26.57
N PHE A 371 3.65 9.57 -27.55
CA PHE A 371 3.14 10.92 -27.78
C PHE A 371 2.41 10.95 -29.12
N VAL A 372 1.20 11.48 -29.06
CA VAL A 372 0.25 11.39 -30.16
C VAL A 372 -0.25 12.76 -30.59
N GLU A 373 -0.55 12.88 -31.85
CA GLU A 373 -1.31 13.99 -32.43
C GLU A 373 -2.74 13.52 -32.66
N LEU A 374 -3.70 14.44 -32.47
CA LEU A 374 -5.12 14.13 -32.56
C LEU A 374 -5.76 14.88 -33.71
N ARG A 375 -6.79 14.28 -34.30
CA ARG A 375 -7.58 14.90 -35.37
C ARG A 375 -9.01 14.43 -35.27
N ARG A 376 -9.98 15.33 -35.47
CA ARG A 376 -11.38 14.91 -35.65
C ARG A 376 -11.50 14.11 -36.94
N GLN A 377 -12.16 12.96 -36.90
CA GLN A 377 -12.41 12.18 -38.12
C GLN A 377 -13.11 13.04 -39.19
N GLY A 378 -12.62 12.96 -40.42
CA GLY A 378 -13.08 13.80 -41.54
C GLY A 378 -12.45 15.19 -41.63
N SER A 379 -11.54 15.57 -40.72
CA SER A 379 -10.73 16.78 -40.86
C SER A 379 -9.44 16.52 -41.65
N ASP A 380 -8.93 17.53 -42.36
CA ASP A 380 -7.75 17.40 -43.21
C ASP A 380 -6.43 17.36 -42.42
N ALA A 381 -6.36 18.04 -41.28
CA ALA A 381 -5.10 18.25 -40.55
C ALA A 381 -5.15 17.74 -39.11
N PHE A 382 -4.02 17.19 -38.64
CA PHE A 382 -3.80 16.88 -37.24
C PHE A 382 -3.52 18.15 -36.44
N ASP A 383 -4.02 18.18 -35.20
CA ASP A 383 -3.59 19.15 -34.20
C ASP A 383 -2.09 18.95 -33.92
N ARG A 384 -1.34 20.05 -33.97
CA ARG A 384 0.10 20.05 -33.67
C ARG A 384 0.39 19.88 -32.18
N ARG A 385 -0.63 19.97 -31.32
CA ARG A 385 -0.51 19.67 -29.90
C ARG A 385 -0.24 18.18 -29.70
N LEU A 386 0.78 17.89 -28.91
CA LEU A 386 1.11 16.53 -28.51
C LEU A 386 0.39 16.16 -27.22
N TYR A 387 -0.26 15.02 -27.26
CA TYR A 387 -0.92 14.38 -26.12
C TYR A 387 -0.16 13.13 -25.71
N ARG A 388 -0.44 12.65 -24.49
CA ARG A 388 0.26 11.50 -23.91
C ARG A 388 -0.63 10.27 -23.94
N LEU A 389 -0.05 9.14 -24.32
CA LEU A 389 -0.64 7.81 -24.23
C LEU A 389 0.32 6.92 -23.44
N PRO A 390 0.13 6.79 -22.12
CA PRO A 390 0.88 5.83 -21.30
C PRO A 390 0.53 4.40 -21.74
N LEU A 391 1.47 3.71 -22.37
CA LEU A 391 1.22 2.38 -22.94
C LEU A 391 1.50 1.28 -21.93
N TYR A 392 2.71 1.27 -21.37
CA TYR A 392 3.12 0.36 -20.30
C TYR A 392 3.53 1.16 -19.08
N PHE A 393 2.97 0.85 -17.91
CA PHE A 393 3.40 1.48 -16.67
C PHE A 393 3.06 0.64 -15.44
N ARG A 394 3.79 0.85 -14.34
CA ARG A 394 3.45 0.24 -13.06
C ARG A 394 2.17 0.88 -12.52
N PRO A 395 1.16 0.11 -12.11
CA PRO A 395 -0.08 0.67 -11.57
C PRO A 395 0.15 1.70 -10.45
N SER A 396 1.10 1.47 -9.55
CA SER A 396 1.47 2.44 -8.50
C SER A 396 1.95 3.81 -9.01
N ASP A 397 2.51 3.86 -10.21
CA ASP A 397 3.04 5.07 -10.84
C ASP A 397 1.98 5.87 -11.61
N ASN A 398 0.70 5.44 -11.67
CA ASN A 398 -0.33 6.07 -12.51
C ASN A 398 -0.37 7.61 -12.41
N ARG A 399 -0.27 8.18 -11.19
CA ARG A 399 -0.26 9.64 -11.02
C ARG A 399 1.00 10.30 -11.57
N PHE A 400 2.15 9.63 -11.50
CA PHE A 400 3.40 10.13 -12.07
C PHE A 400 3.26 10.29 -13.59
N PHE A 401 2.69 9.29 -14.27
CA PHE A 401 2.40 9.33 -15.72
C PHE A 401 1.46 10.45 -16.12
N GLN A 402 0.53 10.81 -15.23
CA GLN A 402 -0.39 11.92 -15.48
C GLN A 402 0.30 13.27 -15.28
N THR A 403 1.13 13.43 -14.23
CA THR A 403 1.55 14.75 -13.70
C THR A 403 2.94 15.22 -14.06
N ARG A 404 3.93 14.33 -14.17
CA ARG A 404 5.34 14.75 -14.19
C ARG A 404 6.10 13.99 -15.27
N PHE A 405 6.35 14.64 -16.42
CA PHE A 405 7.53 14.36 -17.26
C PHE A 405 7.65 15.34 -18.44
N GLU A 406 8.79 16.04 -18.51
CA GLU A 406 9.39 16.57 -19.74
C GLU A 406 10.36 15.51 -20.26
N ALA A 407 9.85 14.42 -20.83
CA ALA A 407 10.71 13.38 -21.38
C ALA A 407 11.55 13.94 -22.52
N ASN A 408 12.83 13.55 -22.56
CA ASN A 408 13.49 13.36 -23.84
C ASN A 408 12.62 12.37 -24.64
N LYS A 409 12.00 12.88 -25.71
CA LYS A 409 11.16 12.10 -26.62
C LYS A 409 11.92 11.92 -27.93
N ARG A 410 11.89 10.70 -28.46
CA ARG A 410 12.49 10.36 -29.74
C ARG A 410 11.40 10.30 -30.79
N LYS A 411 11.62 10.97 -31.92
CA LYS A 411 10.70 10.88 -33.06
C LYS A 411 10.75 9.46 -33.63
N LEU A 412 9.57 8.91 -33.91
CA LEU A 412 9.47 7.58 -34.49
C LEU A 412 9.77 7.62 -36.00
N PRO A 413 10.42 6.58 -36.55
CA PRO A 413 10.46 6.32 -37.99
C PRO A 413 9.05 6.29 -38.62
N ARG A 414 8.92 6.63 -39.91
CA ARG A 414 7.60 6.77 -40.57
C ARG A 414 6.80 5.46 -40.55
N ASP A 415 7.48 4.33 -40.71
CA ASP A 415 6.93 2.97 -40.66
C ASP A 415 6.41 2.58 -39.26
N MET A 416 6.84 3.25 -38.20
CA MET A 416 6.34 3.06 -36.84
C MET A 416 5.25 4.07 -36.43
N GLN A 417 4.94 5.07 -37.27
CA GLN A 417 3.93 6.08 -36.99
C GLN A 417 2.55 5.58 -37.42
N ILE A 418 1.92 4.79 -36.57
CA ILE A 418 0.58 4.28 -36.81
C ILE A 418 -0.50 5.28 -36.37
N THR A 419 -1.68 5.18 -36.99
CA THR A 419 -2.88 5.93 -36.59
C THR A 419 -3.95 4.97 -36.12
N VAL A 420 -4.33 5.05 -34.84
CA VAL A 420 -5.46 4.30 -34.25
C VAL A 420 -6.68 5.21 -34.10
N GLN A 421 -7.85 4.63 -33.85
CA GLN A 421 -9.08 5.38 -33.62
C GLN A 421 -9.42 5.41 -32.13
N GLY A 422 -10.14 6.45 -31.73
CA GLY A 422 -10.66 6.57 -30.38
C GLY A 422 -11.77 7.59 -30.30
N LYS A 423 -12.31 7.76 -29.10
CA LYS A 423 -13.44 8.65 -28.84
C LYS A 423 -13.17 9.56 -27.64
N VAL A 424 -13.44 10.85 -27.78
CA VAL A 424 -13.30 11.80 -26.67
C VAL A 424 -14.32 11.50 -25.59
N GLY A 425 -13.87 11.40 -24.34
CA GLY A 425 -14.71 11.09 -23.21
C GLY A 425 -13.96 11.23 -21.89
N TYR A 426 -14.31 10.35 -20.94
CA TYR A 426 -13.74 10.35 -19.60
C TYR A 426 -13.20 8.97 -19.26
N SER A 427 -12.04 8.93 -18.62
CA SER A 427 -11.66 7.74 -17.88
C SER A 427 -12.42 7.68 -16.56
N THR A 428 -12.76 6.49 -16.10
CA THR A 428 -13.40 6.28 -14.80
C THR A 428 -12.46 5.58 -13.82
N LEU A 429 -12.69 5.84 -12.53
CA LEU A 429 -12.18 5.05 -11.42
C LEU A 429 -13.36 4.67 -10.52
N LEU A 430 -13.20 3.63 -9.70
CA LEU A 430 -14.24 3.22 -8.76
C LEU A 430 -14.14 4.01 -7.46
N THR A 431 -15.30 4.37 -6.93
CA THR A 431 -15.48 4.97 -5.60
C THR A 431 -16.71 4.34 -4.93
N SER A 432 -16.90 4.60 -3.64
CA SER A 432 -18.12 4.27 -2.92
C SER A 432 -19.18 5.37 -3.05
N GLU A 433 -20.44 4.96 -3.11
CA GLU A 433 -21.64 5.79 -2.91
C GLU A 433 -22.49 5.18 -1.79
N SER A 434 -23.01 6.03 -0.90
CA SER A 434 -23.98 5.64 0.14
C SER A 434 -25.39 5.93 -0.34
N ARG A 435 -26.28 4.95 -0.27
CA ARG A 435 -27.70 5.08 -0.57
C ARG A 435 -28.52 4.92 0.71
N SER A 436 -29.43 5.85 0.97
CA SER A 436 -30.35 5.75 2.10
C SER A 436 -31.36 4.63 1.83
N ILE A 437 -31.51 3.70 2.77
CA ILE A 437 -32.57 2.69 2.72
C ILE A 437 -33.80 3.29 3.42
N PRO A 438 -34.97 3.38 2.77
CA PRO A 438 -36.19 3.84 3.43
C PRO A 438 -36.53 2.91 4.58
N VAL A 439 -36.54 3.44 5.81
CA VAL A 439 -37.04 2.69 6.96
C VAL A 439 -38.56 2.66 6.86
N LYS A 440 -39.14 1.50 6.53
CA LYS A 440 -40.58 1.28 6.76
C LYS A 440 -40.81 1.45 8.26
N ARG A 441 -41.42 2.56 8.67
CA ARG A 441 -41.95 2.69 10.03
C ARG A 441 -43.08 1.66 10.15
N HIS A 442 -42.88 0.60 10.94
CA HIS A 442 -44.03 -0.13 11.46
C HIS A 442 -44.79 0.85 12.36
N HIS A 443 -46.01 1.19 11.97
CA HIS A 443 -46.94 1.86 12.86
C HIS A 443 -47.23 0.88 14.02
N PRO A 444 -47.21 1.33 15.29
CA PRO A 444 -47.56 0.48 16.43
C PRO A 444 -49.03 0.03 16.49
N ASP A 445 -49.83 0.33 15.46
CA ASP A 445 -51.30 0.20 15.51
C ASP A 445 -51.84 -1.09 14.88
N ASP A 446 -50.99 -1.97 14.32
CA ASP A 446 -51.42 -3.22 13.64
C ASP A 446 -51.56 -4.45 14.58
N ASP A 447 -51.42 -4.29 15.91
CA ASP A 447 -51.55 -5.39 16.90
C ASP A 447 -52.79 -5.25 17.82
N ASN A 448 -53.81 -4.49 17.42
CA ASN A 448 -55.03 -4.28 18.19
C ASN A 448 -56.29 -4.96 17.62
N ASP A 449 -56.15 -6.08 16.93
CA ASP A 449 -57.29 -6.92 16.54
C ASP A 449 -56.98 -8.40 16.78
N ARG A 450 -57.06 -8.82 18.06
CA ARG A 450 -57.40 -10.18 18.54
C ARG A 450 -57.40 -10.20 20.06
N ASP A 451 -58.54 -9.83 20.63
CA ASP A 451 -59.20 -10.52 21.76
C ASP A 451 -60.35 -9.61 22.24
N TYR A 452 -61.56 -9.87 21.71
CA TYR A 452 -62.83 -10.05 22.44
C TYR A 452 -63.95 -10.43 21.47
#